data_AF-Q53S85-F1
#
_entry.id   AF-Q53S85-F1
#
_cell.length_a   1.000
_cell.length_b   1.000
_cell.length_c   1.000
_cell.angle_alpha   90.00
_cell.angle_beta   90.00
_cell.angle_gamma   90.00
#
_symmetry.space_group_name_H-M   'P 1'
#
loop_
_entity.id
_entity.type
_entity.pdbx_description
1 polymer ?
#
loop_
_entity_poly.entity_id
_entity_poly.type
_entity_poly.pdbx_seq_one_letter_code
_entity_poly.pdbx_strand_id
1 'polypeptide(L)' 'YQRFEKAFLLAVDVGARDLFMDIHYLALDKGELALAEVARKRASDIDAESITSGV' A
#
# COMPACT_ATOMS: atom_id res chain seq x y z
N TYR A 1 11.71 -14.79 1.96
CA TYR A 1 11.08 -13.92 0.95
C TYR A 1 9.60 -14.23 0.68
N GLN A 2 9.10 -15.47 0.82
CA GLN A 2 7.67 -15.81 0.61
C GLN A 2 6.63 -15.11 1.52
N ARG A 3 7.02 -14.49 2.64
CA ARG A 3 6.05 -13.82 3.55
C ARG A 3 5.61 -12.45 3.06
N PHE A 4 6.44 -11.76 2.27
CA PHE A 4 6.11 -10.42 1.76
C PHE A 4 5.01 -10.47 0.70
N GLU A 5 5.03 -11.48 -0.18
CA GLU A 5 4.01 -11.67 -1.22
C GLU A 5 2.61 -11.92 -0.63
N LYS A 6 2.50 -12.78 0.40
CA LYS A 6 1.22 -13.02 1.06
C LYS A 6 0.69 -11.79 1.78
N ALA A 7 1.56 -11.03 2.44
CA ALA A 7 1.16 -9.78 3.08
C ALA A 7 0.73 -8.72 2.05
N PHE A 8 1.40 -8.67 0.89
CA PHE A 8 1.06 -7.77 -0.19
C PHE A 8 -0.30 -8.11 -0.83
N LEU A 9 -0.55 -9.39 -1.11
CA LEU A 9 -1.85 -9.85 -1.60
C LEU A 9 -2.97 -9.57 -0.57
N LEU A 10 -2.69 -9.77 0.72
CA LEU A 10 -3.64 -9.44 1.79
C LEU A 10 -3.91 -7.93 1.89
N ALA A 11 -2.90 -7.07 1.68
CA ALA A 11 -3.08 -5.62 1.65
C ALA A 11 -4.04 -5.18 0.55
N VAL A 12 -3.92 -5.82 -0.61
CA VAL A 12 -4.77 -5.60 -1.78
C VAL A 12 -6.18 -6.12 -1.51
N ASP A 13 -6.33 -7.31 -0.93
CA ASP A 13 -7.62 -7.92 -0.63
C ASP A 13 -8.39 -7.18 0.48
N VAL A 14 -7.69 -6.66 1.49
CA VAL A 14 -8.29 -5.92 2.62
C VAL A 14 -8.44 -4.43 2.31
N GLY A 15 -7.78 -3.91 1.25
CA GLY A 15 -7.78 -2.48 0.94
C GLY A 15 -7.18 -1.66 2.08
N ALA A 16 -6.18 -2.20 2.79
CA ALA A 16 -5.63 -1.54 3.97
C ALA A 16 -4.59 -0.48 3.58
N ARG A 17 -5.00 0.79 3.56
CA ARG A 17 -4.12 1.96 3.32
C ARG A 17 -2.82 1.90 4.13
N ASP A 18 -2.93 1.52 5.40
CA ASP A 18 -1.80 1.52 6.32
C ASP A 18 -0.72 0.50 5.91
N LEU A 19 -1.10 -0.64 5.32
CA LEU A 19 -0.13 -1.62 4.80
C LEU A 19 0.64 -1.09 3.57
N PHE A 20 -0.03 -0.31 2.71
CA PHE A 20 0.64 0.36 1.60
C PHE A 20 1.61 1.44 2.09
N MET A 21 1.29 2.11 3.20
CA MET A 21 2.20 3.08 3.82
C MET A 21 3.43 2.37 4.44
N ASP A 22 3.26 1.20 5.07
CA ASP A 22 4.40 0.40 5.55
C ASP A 22 5.33 -0.02 4.40
N ILE A 23 4.75 -0.44 3.27
CA ILE A 23 5.50 -0.79 2.05
C ILE A 23 6.21 0.45 1.47
N HIS A 24 5.56 1.61 1.48
CA HIS A 24 6.14 2.87 1.01
C HIS A 24 7.40 3.23 1.80
N TYR A 25 7.34 3.21 3.13
CA TYR A 25 8.49 3.51 3.98
C TYR A 25 9.60 2.47 3.85
N LEU A 26 9.26 1.18 3.73
CA LEU A 26 10.24 0.12 3.50
C LEU A 26 10.95 0.26 2.14
N ALA A 27 10.21 0.66 1.09
CA ALA A 27 10.78 0.90 -0.23
C ALA A 27 11.69 2.14 -0.25
N LEU A 28 11.31 3.21 0.46
CA LEU A 28 12.15 4.40 0.64
C LEU A 28 13.46 4.08 1.35
N ASP A 29 13.42 3.31 2.44
CA ASP A 29 14.62 2.91 3.20
C ASP A 29 15.60 2.09 2.34
N LYS A 30 15.07 1.30 1.39
CA LYS A 30 15.86 0.52 0.44
C LYS A 30 16.31 1.29 -0.80
N GLY A 31 15.86 2.52 -1.01
CA GLY A 31 16.13 3.31 -2.22
C GLY A 31 15.30 2.90 -3.45
N GLU A 32 14.28 2.07 -3.28
CA GLU A 32 13.39 1.59 -4.35
C GLU A 32 12.26 2.60 -4.59
N LEU A 33 12.62 3.74 -5.20
CA LEU A 33 11.70 4.86 -5.41
C LEU A 33 10.48 4.49 -6.26
N ALA A 34 10.64 3.62 -7.25
CA ALA A 34 9.53 3.18 -8.10
C ALA A 34 8.48 2.41 -7.29
N LEU A 35 8.91 1.53 -6.39
CA LEU A 35 8.00 0.79 -5.51
C LEU A 35 7.35 1.72 -4.48
N ALA A 36 8.12 2.67 -3.95
CA ALA A 36 7.63 3.67 -3.00
C ALA A 36 6.52 4.55 -3.61
N GLU A 37 6.68 5.01 -4.84
CA GLU A 37 5.66 5.81 -5.54
C GLU A 37 4.38 5.03 -5.79
N VAL A 38 4.50 3.79 -6.27
CA VAL A 38 3.36 2.92 -6.51
C VAL A 38 2.59 2.65 -5.22
N ALA A 39 3.29 2.32 -4.13
CA ALA A 39 2.68 2.07 -2.82
C ALA A 39 1.93 3.31 -2.30
N ARG A 40 2.55 4.49 -2.36
CA ARG A 40 1.90 5.75 -1.94
C ARG A 40 0.66 6.05 -2.77
N LYS A 41 0.73 5.89 -4.09
CA LYS A 41 -0.41 6.14 -4.97
C LYS A 41 -1.58 5.22 -4.64
N ARG A 42 -1.32 3.93 -4.44
CA ARG A 42 -2.35 2.95 -4.04
C ARG A 42 -2.96 3.29 -2.68
N ALA A 43 -2.16 3.73 -1.72
CA ALA A 43 -2.65 4.20 -0.43
C ALA A 43 -3.60 5.40 -0.58
N SER A 44 -3.23 6.38 -1.42
CA SER A 44 -4.08 7.55 -1.70
C SER A 44 -5.36 7.20 -2.46
N ASP A 45 -5.31 6.26 -3.40
CA ASP A 45 -6.49 5.80 -4.13
C ASP A 45 -7.50 5.13 -3.16
N ILE A 46 -7.00 4.31 -2.23
CA ILE A 46 -7.82 3.67 -1.19
C ILE A 46 -8.41 4.69 -0.20
N ASP A 47 -7.63 5.70 0.20
CA ASP A 47 -8.10 6.78 1.07
C ASP A 47 -9.25 7.56 0.39
N ALA A 48 -9.11 7.83 -0.90
CA ALA A 48 -10.13 8.49 -1.71
C ALA A 48 -11.38 7.60 -1.90
N GLU A 49 -11.23 6.30 -2.13
CA GLU A 49 -12.36 5.37 -2.26
C GLU A 49 -13.09 5.13 -0.92
N SER A 50 -12.37 5.10 0.20
CA SER A 50 -12.93 4.94 1.55
C SER A 50 -13.84 6.11 1.94
N ILE A 51 -13.56 7.31 1.44
CA ILE A 51 -14.40 8.50 1.65
C ILE A 51 -15.73 8.39 0.86
N THR A 52 -15.77 7.62 -0.24
CA THR A 52 -16.94 7.55 -1.15
C THR A 52 -17.95 6.45 -0.82
N SER A 53 -17.63 5.49 0.05
CA SER A 53 -18.57 4.42 0.47
C SER A 53 -19.35 4.73 1.76
N GLY A 54 -19.32 5.98 2.23
CA GLY A 54 -19.99 6.43 3.45
C GLY A 54 -21.16 7.39 3.22
N VAL A 55 -22.11 7.04 2.35
CA VAL A 55 -23.44 7.70 2.24
C VAL A 55 -24.54 6.65 2.18
#